data_AF-A0A544SZW5-F1
#
_entry.id   AF-A0A544SZW5-F1
#
_cell.length_a   1.000
_cell.length_b   1.000
_cell.length_c   1.000
_cell.angle_alpha   90.00
_cell.angle_beta   90.00
_cell.angle_gamma   90.00
#
_symmetry.space_group_name_H-M   'P 1'
#
loop_
_entity.id
_entity.type
_entity.pdbx_description
1 polymer ?
#
loop_
_entity_poly.entity_id
_entity_poly.type
_entity_poly.pdbx_seq_one_letter_code
_entity_poly.pdbx_strand_id
1 'polypeptide(L)'
;MRHISGYSMFFGILIVAFSGNWIIDNYDSVSIYPKASYILFGIGLAIVVVTSIINRFSMYHEDTYVYRKDNRDALNKWLQNNRPFSKWLIGIIIIPLLFAPFYSWSLFFQLFSLYLLCGFVLAGFVYILRGDRVEVEENWDYKGKTKIMLELIDYRKHPFNISFFLYILVIVSFILSKQWDIPFYMETSGNPRYVTSLPTSSVLMSCLMVVSAFIYIITQGDFFGFRKAELSYDKVMFIHFVEIYCCGPVLLIWLFTVINALYVHFW
;
A
#
# COMPACT_ATOMS: atom_id res chain seq x y z
N MET A 1 19.73 6.20 -13.78
CA MET A 1 18.83 5.03 -13.75
C MET A 1 18.31 4.66 -12.34
N ARG A 2 19.00 5.01 -11.23
CA ARG A 2 18.63 4.59 -9.86
C ARG A 2 17.56 5.43 -9.14
N HIS A 3 17.51 6.75 -9.35
CA HIS A 3 16.32 7.52 -8.90
C HIS A 3 15.06 7.03 -9.63
N ILE A 4 15.21 6.66 -10.90
CA ILE A 4 14.10 6.13 -11.72
C ILE A 4 13.57 4.84 -11.13
N SER A 5 14.38 3.96 -10.54
CA SER A 5 13.86 2.72 -9.96
C SER A 5 12.98 2.96 -8.73
N GLY A 6 13.33 3.92 -7.85
CA GLY A 6 12.44 4.32 -6.76
C GLY A 6 11.08 4.85 -7.27
N TYR A 7 11.10 5.72 -8.29
CA TYR A 7 9.88 6.24 -8.92
C TYR A 7 9.08 5.18 -9.67
N SER A 8 9.74 4.28 -10.39
CA SER A 8 9.11 3.16 -11.09
C SER A 8 8.45 2.20 -10.11
N MET A 9 9.11 1.89 -8.99
CA MET A 9 8.51 1.07 -7.93
C MET A 9 7.26 1.74 -7.38
N PHE A 10 7.37 3.01 -6.99
CA PHE A 10 6.24 3.76 -6.46
C PHE A 10 5.06 3.81 -7.44
N PHE A 11 5.35 4.10 -8.71
CA PHE A 11 4.36 4.15 -9.77
C PHE A 11 3.70 2.78 -10.03
N GLY A 12 4.49 1.71 -10.07
CA GLY A 12 3.98 0.35 -10.22
C GLY A 12 3.02 -0.03 -9.10
N ILE A 13 3.37 0.29 -7.85
CA ILE A 13 2.54 -0.02 -6.67
C ILE A 13 1.26 0.81 -6.66
N LEU A 14 1.33 2.09 -7.05
CA LEU A 14 0.13 2.91 -7.23
C LEU A 14 -0.79 2.33 -8.31
N ILE A 15 -0.24 1.89 -9.44
CA ILE A 15 -1.04 1.23 -10.48
C ILE A 15 -1.75 0.00 -9.91
N VAL A 16 -1.03 -0.87 -9.19
CA VAL A 16 -1.62 -2.07 -8.55
C VAL A 16 -2.74 -1.68 -7.57
N ALA A 17 -2.50 -0.68 -6.73
CA ALA A 17 -3.50 -0.18 -5.77
C ALA A 17 -4.75 0.37 -6.48
N PHE A 18 -4.60 1.29 -7.42
CA PHE A 18 -5.74 1.92 -8.10
C PHE A 18 -6.52 0.94 -8.98
N SER A 19 -5.83 0.14 -9.80
CA SER A 19 -6.50 -0.83 -10.68
C SER A 19 -7.17 -1.95 -9.88
N GLY A 20 -6.54 -2.43 -8.80
CA GLY A 20 -7.14 -3.44 -7.93
C GLY A 20 -8.40 -2.93 -7.22
N ASN A 21 -8.35 -1.74 -6.60
CA ASN A 21 -9.51 -1.19 -5.92
C ASN A 21 -10.65 -0.93 -6.91
N TRP A 22 -10.32 -0.47 -8.12
CA TRP A 22 -11.31 -0.31 -9.19
C TRP A 22 -12.00 -1.63 -9.57
N ILE A 23 -11.24 -2.74 -9.66
CA ILE A 23 -11.79 -4.07 -9.94
C ILE A 23 -12.79 -4.45 -8.85
N ILE A 24 -12.42 -4.30 -7.58
CA ILE A 24 -13.29 -4.65 -6.46
C ILE A 24 -14.56 -3.78 -6.46
N ASP A 25 -14.41 -2.46 -6.54
CA ASP A 25 -15.54 -1.52 -6.49
C ASP A 25 -16.56 -1.74 -7.61
N ASN A 26 -16.14 -2.31 -8.73
CA ASN A 26 -16.99 -2.52 -9.90
C ASN A 26 -17.48 -3.97 -10.06
N TYR A 27 -17.19 -4.87 -9.10
CA TYR A 27 -17.55 -6.29 -9.20
C TYR A 27 -19.03 -6.49 -9.50
N ASP A 28 -19.95 -5.92 -8.73
CA ASP A 28 -21.39 -6.13 -8.98
C ASP A 28 -21.94 -5.33 -10.17
N SER A 29 -21.30 -4.21 -10.49
CA SER A 29 -21.79 -3.27 -11.50
C SER A 29 -21.47 -3.66 -12.94
N VAL A 30 -20.46 -4.51 -13.14
CA VAL A 30 -19.95 -4.87 -14.47
C VAL A 30 -20.03 -6.39 -14.66
N SER A 31 -20.66 -6.81 -15.76
CA SER A 31 -20.75 -8.23 -16.13
C SER A 31 -19.40 -8.83 -16.49
N ILE A 32 -18.57 -8.09 -17.24
CA ILE A 32 -17.22 -8.48 -17.64
C ILE A 32 -16.28 -7.30 -17.48
N TYR A 33 -15.21 -7.46 -16.70
CA TYR A 33 -14.24 -6.39 -16.52
C TYR A 33 -13.62 -5.92 -17.85
N PRO A 34 -13.46 -4.60 -18.05
CA PRO A 34 -12.79 -4.06 -19.21
C PRO A 34 -11.39 -4.65 -19.35
N LYS A 35 -11.00 -4.96 -20.59
CA LYS A 35 -9.69 -5.55 -20.87
C LYS A 35 -8.52 -4.75 -20.29
N ALA A 36 -8.69 -3.43 -20.31
CA ALA A 36 -7.74 -2.48 -19.78
C ALA A 36 -7.45 -2.69 -18.28
N SER A 37 -8.43 -3.03 -17.45
CA SER A 37 -8.28 -3.04 -15.98
C SER A 37 -7.37 -4.17 -15.49
N TYR A 38 -7.54 -5.39 -16.02
CA TYR A 38 -6.66 -6.51 -15.64
C TYR A 38 -5.27 -6.42 -16.32
N ILE A 39 -5.19 -5.86 -17.54
CA ILE A 39 -3.90 -5.57 -18.19
C ILE A 39 -3.12 -4.55 -17.36
N LEU A 40 -3.77 -3.47 -16.92
CA LEU A 40 -3.15 -2.43 -16.13
C LEU A 40 -2.68 -2.98 -14.77
N PHE A 41 -3.49 -3.81 -14.11
CA PHE A 41 -3.09 -4.51 -12.89
C PHE A 41 -1.85 -5.38 -13.10
N GLY A 42 -1.83 -6.20 -14.15
CA GLY A 42 -0.69 -7.04 -14.51
C GLY A 42 0.58 -6.24 -14.86
N ILE A 43 0.43 -5.11 -15.57
CA ILE A 43 1.53 -4.18 -15.86
C ILE A 43 2.09 -3.60 -14.56
N GLY A 44 1.22 -3.19 -13.62
CA GLY A 44 1.64 -2.71 -12.32
C GLY A 44 2.50 -3.74 -11.57
N LEU A 45 2.04 -5.00 -11.51
CA LEU A 45 2.80 -6.09 -10.88
C LEU A 45 4.14 -6.33 -11.58
N ALA A 46 4.16 -6.34 -12.91
CA ALA A 46 5.39 -6.51 -13.68
C ALA A 46 6.39 -5.38 -13.39
N ILE A 47 5.94 -4.13 -13.32
CA ILE A 47 6.80 -2.99 -12.95
C ILE A 47 7.40 -3.19 -11.56
N VAL A 48 6.60 -3.60 -10.57
CA VAL A 48 7.08 -3.88 -9.20
C VAL A 48 8.15 -4.97 -9.20
N VAL A 49 7.90 -6.10 -9.85
CA VAL A 49 8.83 -7.24 -9.88
C VAL A 49 10.13 -6.89 -10.62
N VAL A 50 10.02 -6.31 -11.82
CA VAL A 50 11.19 -5.92 -12.62
C VAL A 50 12.03 -4.89 -11.88
N THR A 51 11.39 -3.90 -11.25
CA THR A 51 12.10 -2.88 -10.46
C THR A 51 12.79 -3.47 -9.24
N SER A 52 12.15 -4.44 -8.55
CA SER A 52 12.76 -5.16 -7.43
C SER A 52 14.02 -5.91 -7.85
N ILE A 53 13.97 -6.58 -9.00
CA ILE A 53 15.11 -7.32 -9.58
C ILE A 53 16.24 -6.35 -9.92
N ILE A 54 15.93 -5.24 -10.61
CA ILE A 54 16.91 -4.22 -10.97
C ILE A 54 17.59 -3.65 -9.72
N ASN A 55 16.82 -3.33 -8.67
CA ASN A 55 17.37 -2.80 -7.42
C ASN A 55 18.29 -3.81 -6.72
N ARG A 56 17.95 -5.11 -6.74
CA ARG A 56 18.78 -6.16 -6.16
C ARG A 56 20.13 -6.31 -6.84
N PHE A 57 20.19 -6.12 -8.16
CA PHE A 57 21.44 -6.21 -8.94
C PHE A 57 22.21 -4.87 -9.02
N SER A 58 21.58 -3.75 -8.69
CA SER A 58 22.21 -2.44 -8.75
C SER A 58 22.83 -2.07 -7.40
N MET A 59 24.14 -2.32 -7.24
CA MET A 59 24.85 -2.01 -5.99
C MET A 59 24.88 -0.48 -5.73
N TYR A 60 24.06 0.00 -4.78
CA TYR A 60 24.00 1.41 -4.39
C TYR A 60 25.36 1.84 -3.81
N HIS A 61 26.07 2.69 -4.53
CA HIS A 61 27.26 3.37 -4.03
C HIS A 61 26.84 4.78 -3.66
N GLU A 62 26.82 5.08 -2.37
CA GLU A 62 26.59 6.44 -1.92
C GLU A 62 27.84 7.26 -2.23
N ASP A 63 27.72 8.28 -3.09
CA ASP A 63 28.82 9.22 -3.32
C ASP A 63 29.12 9.93 -1.99
N THR A 64 30.17 9.45 -1.32
CA THR A 64 30.54 9.82 0.06
C THR A 64 30.91 11.30 0.21
N TYR A 65 31.03 12.03 -0.90
CA TYR A 65 31.59 13.39 -0.96
C TYR A 65 30.59 14.49 -1.30
N VAL A 66 29.31 14.19 -1.54
CA VAL A 66 28.32 15.25 -1.82
C VAL A 66 27.46 15.49 -0.59
N TYR A 67 27.72 16.60 0.09
CA TYR A 67 26.88 17.16 1.16
C TYR A 67 25.56 17.67 0.55
N ARG A 68 24.72 16.75 0.06
CA ARG A 68 23.38 17.05 -0.43
C ARG A 68 22.44 17.24 0.75
N LYS A 69 21.72 18.36 0.73
CA LYS A 69 20.65 18.69 1.67
C LYS A 69 19.59 17.59 1.67
N ASP A 70 19.30 17.04 2.84
CA ASP A 70 18.21 16.07 3.04
C ASP A 70 16.91 16.82 3.37
N ASN A 71 15.83 16.51 2.65
CA ASN A 71 14.52 17.07 2.92
C ASN A 71 13.93 16.60 4.26
N ARG A 72 14.51 15.58 4.90
CA ARG A 72 14.10 15.10 6.22
C ARG A 72 14.25 16.15 7.31
N ASP A 73 15.32 16.93 7.28
CA ASP A 73 15.53 18.03 8.25
C ASP A 73 14.45 19.10 8.12
N ALA A 74 14.03 19.38 6.87
CA ALA A 74 12.94 20.31 6.60
C ALA A 74 11.60 19.76 7.11
N LEU A 75 11.34 18.46 6.91
CA LEU A 75 10.15 17.79 7.42
C LEU A 75 10.11 17.80 8.96
N ASN A 76 11.21 17.44 9.62
CA ASN A 76 11.32 17.43 11.08
C ASN A 76 11.13 18.84 11.66
N LYS A 77 11.75 19.86 11.06
CA LYS A 77 11.53 21.27 11.45
C LYS A 77 10.08 21.71 11.22
N TRP A 78 9.45 21.28 10.14
CA TRP A 78 8.05 21.60 9.86
C TRP A 78 7.12 20.96 10.91
N LEU A 79 7.34 19.68 11.25
CA LEU A 79 6.61 18.96 12.29
C LEU A 79 6.78 19.59 13.68
N GLN A 80 8.00 19.95 14.07
CA GLN A 80 8.28 20.59 15.37
C GLN A 80 7.62 21.97 15.50
N ASN A 81 7.56 22.73 14.40
CA ASN A 81 6.98 24.06 14.41
C ASN A 81 5.44 24.05 14.42
N ASN A 82 4.78 22.88 14.42
CA ASN A 82 3.31 22.73 14.35
C ASN A 82 2.67 23.66 13.30
N ARG A 83 3.36 23.92 12.19
CA ARG A 83 2.85 24.85 11.19
C ARG A 83 1.62 24.24 10.54
N PRO A 84 0.49 24.95 10.51
CA PRO A 84 -0.71 24.42 9.85
C PRO A 84 -0.40 24.16 8.38
N PHE A 85 -1.07 23.15 7.82
CA PHE A 85 -1.04 22.91 6.38
C PHE A 85 -1.45 24.19 5.63
N SER A 86 -0.87 24.38 4.43
CA SER A 86 -1.24 25.50 3.57
C SER A 86 -2.76 25.54 3.40
N LYS A 87 -3.37 26.72 3.63
CA LYS A 87 -4.81 26.96 3.44
C LYS A 87 -5.30 26.50 2.07
N TRP A 88 -4.42 26.54 1.06
CA TRP A 88 -4.71 26.06 -0.28
C TRP A 88 -4.90 24.54 -0.37
N LEU A 89 -4.10 23.74 0.35
CA LEU A 89 -4.27 22.28 0.41
C LEU A 89 -5.61 21.89 1.05
N ILE A 90 -5.97 22.60 2.12
CA ILE A 90 -7.28 22.42 2.77
C ILE A 90 -8.40 22.77 1.78
N GLY A 91 -8.24 23.85 1.01
CA GLY A 91 -9.17 24.23 -0.06
C GLY A 91 -9.35 23.14 -1.12
N ILE A 92 -8.27 22.51 -1.58
CA ILE A 92 -8.32 21.41 -2.57
C ILE A 92 -9.11 20.20 -2.07
N ILE A 93 -9.16 19.96 -0.75
CA ILE A 93 -9.91 18.83 -0.18
C ILE A 93 -11.36 19.25 0.10
N ILE A 94 -11.56 20.39 0.76
CA ILE A 94 -12.88 20.83 1.22
C ILE A 94 -13.76 21.26 0.05
N ILE A 95 -13.23 21.98 -0.93
CA ILE A 95 -14.04 22.53 -2.04
C ILE A 95 -14.70 21.40 -2.84
N PRO A 96 -13.99 20.38 -3.35
CA PRO A 96 -14.62 19.28 -4.06
C PRO A 96 -15.61 18.49 -3.19
N LEU A 97 -15.30 18.28 -1.90
CA LEU A 97 -16.22 17.60 -0.98
C LEU A 97 -17.51 18.40 -0.73
N LEU A 98 -17.45 19.73 -0.69
CA LEU A 98 -18.64 20.57 -0.54
C LEU A 98 -19.50 20.56 -1.81
N PHE A 99 -18.88 20.54 -2.99
CA PHE A 99 -19.60 20.54 -4.27
C PHE A 99 -20.12 19.16 -4.69
N ALA A 100 -19.48 18.07 -4.28
CA ALA A 100 -19.84 16.72 -4.69
C ALA A 100 -21.30 16.29 -4.38
N PRO A 101 -21.88 16.59 -3.20
CA PRO A 101 -23.27 16.24 -2.89
C PRO A 101 -24.30 16.89 -3.82
N PHE A 102 -23.98 18.04 -4.42
CA PHE A 102 -24.86 18.70 -5.39
C PHE A 102 -24.95 17.94 -6.72
N TYR A 103 -23.95 17.11 -7.04
CA TYR A 103 -23.97 16.22 -8.20
C TYR A 103 -24.52 14.83 -7.83
N SER A 104 -23.95 14.20 -6.80
CA SER A 104 -24.48 12.94 -6.24
C SER A 104 -23.87 12.63 -4.87
N TRP A 105 -24.65 12.01 -3.99
CA TRP A 105 -24.14 11.49 -2.71
C TRP A 105 -23.08 10.40 -2.90
N SER A 106 -23.18 9.60 -3.97
CA SER A 106 -22.17 8.59 -4.31
C SER A 106 -20.80 9.23 -4.56
N LEU A 107 -20.75 10.30 -5.36
CA LEU A 107 -19.50 11.04 -5.65
C LEU A 107 -18.87 11.61 -4.37
N PHE A 108 -19.68 12.11 -3.44
CA PHE A 108 -19.18 12.58 -2.15
C PHE A 108 -18.45 11.47 -1.37
N PHE A 109 -19.07 10.29 -1.23
CA PHE A 109 -18.44 9.17 -0.53
C PHE A 109 -17.21 8.63 -1.24
N GLN A 110 -17.21 8.59 -2.58
CA GLN A 110 -16.03 8.20 -3.37
C GLN A 110 -14.85 9.16 -3.15
N LEU A 111 -15.10 10.47 -3.25
CA LEU A 111 -14.06 11.48 -3.00
C LEU A 111 -13.58 11.45 -1.55
N PHE A 112 -14.49 11.29 -0.60
CA PHE A 112 -14.15 11.17 0.82
C PHE A 112 -13.25 9.96 1.07
N SER A 113 -13.59 8.79 0.52
CA SER A 113 -12.78 7.57 0.61
C SER A 113 -11.39 7.77 -0.02
N LEU A 114 -11.32 8.40 -1.20
CA LEU A 114 -10.05 8.72 -1.86
C LEU A 114 -9.17 9.65 -1.00
N TYR A 115 -9.74 10.70 -0.42
CA TYR A 115 -8.99 11.60 0.45
C TYR A 115 -8.53 10.92 1.74
N LEU A 116 -9.33 10.04 2.32
CA LEU A 116 -8.92 9.21 3.44
C LEU A 116 -7.75 8.29 3.06
N LEU A 117 -7.81 7.62 1.90
CA LEU A 117 -6.73 6.80 1.39
C LEU A 117 -5.43 7.60 1.24
N CYS A 118 -5.50 8.77 0.57
CA CYS A 118 -4.34 9.65 0.44
C CYS A 118 -3.81 10.10 1.80
N GLY A 119 -4.71 10.41 2.74
CA GLY A 119 -4.37 10.79 4.11
C GLY A 119 -3.62 9.68 4.86
N PHE A 120 -4.09 8.43 4.78
CA PHE A 120 -3.43 7.28 5.41
C PHE A 120 -2.04 7.02 4.82
N VAL A 121 -1.91 7.05 3.49
CA VAL A 121 -0.62 6.86 2.82
C VAL A 121 0.37 7.98 3.21
N LEU A 122 -0.08 9.24 3.17
CA LEU A 122 0.76 10.37 3.56
C LEU A 122 1.15 10.32 5.04
N ALA A 123 0.23 9.95 5.94
CA ALA A 123 0.53 9.76 7.35
C ALA A 123 1.57 8.66 7.55
N GLY A 124 1.45 7.54 6.82
CA GLY A 124 2.45 6.47 6.79
C GLY A 124 3.83 6.93 6.32
N PHE A 125 3.89 7.74 5.25
CA PHE A 125 5.16 8.31 4.76
C PHE A 125 5.78 9.24 5.79
N VAL A 126 4.98 10.12 6.41
CA VAL A 126 5.45 10.99 7.48
C VAL A 126 5.97 10.17 8.67
N TYR A 127 5.26 9.12 9.07
CA TYR A 127 5.70 8.24 10.15
C TYR A 127 7.06 7.57 9.85
N ILE A 128 7.24 7.05 8.63
CA ILE A 128 8.48 6.42 8.19
C ILE A 128 9.63 7.46 8.20
N LEU A 129 9.41 8.63 7.60
CA LEU A 129 10.43 9.67 7.42
C LEU A 129 10.73 10.48 8.68
N ARG A 130 9.84 10.50 9.68
CA ARG A 130 10.00 11.30 10.91
C ARG A 130 11.21 10.83 11.72
N GLY A 131 11.99 11.76 12.23
CA GLY A 131 13.15 11.47 13.10
C GLY A 131 14.48 11.51 12.34
N ASP A 132 15.56 11.18 13.03
CA ASP A 132 16.91 11.32 12.49
C ASP A 132 17.28 10.14 11.57
N ARG A 133 18.28 10.36 10.72
CA ARG A 133 18.86 9.31 9.89
C ARG A 133 19.61 8.34 10.81
N VAL A 134 19.17 7.08 10.82
CA VAL A 134 19.96 6.02 11.43
C VAL A 134 21.00 5.60 10.39
N GLU A 135 22.27 5.92 10.65
CA GLU A 135 23.40 5.57 9.77
C GLU A 135 24.04 4.21 10.10
N VAL A 136 23.70 3.65 11.27
CA VAL A 136 24.22 2.37 11.75
C VAL A 136 23.04 1.45 12.03
N GLU A 137 23.03 0.29 11.35
CA GLU A 137 22.07 -0.79 11.57
C GLU A 137 22.14 -1.23 13.05
N GLU A 138 21.25 -0.72 13.91
CA GLU A 138 21.03 -1.27 15.26
C GLU A 138 20.34 -2.62 15.11
N ASN A 139 21.11 -3.62 14.70
CA ASN A 139 20.65 -4.99 14.56
C ASN A 139 20.39 -5.58 15.94
N TRP A 140 19.16 -6.01 16.19
CA TRP A 140 18.90 -6.96 17.27
C TRP A 140 19.74 -8.22 17.01
N ASP A 141 20.53 -8.65 18.00
CA ASP A 141 21.58 -9.68 17.87
C ASP A 141 20.98 -11.10 17.85
N TYR A 142 20.08 -11.37 16.91
CA TYR A 142 19.40 -12.66 16.76
C TYR A 142 20.27 -13.68 16.03
N LYS A 143 20.31 -14.91 16.57
CA LYS A 143 21.05 -16.03 15.97
C LYS A 143 20.10 -17.16 15.53
N GLY A 144 20.50 -17.89 14.49
CA GLY A 144 19.82 -19.11 14.03
C GLY A 144 18.57 -18.89 13.16
N LYS A 145 17.57 -19.78 13.29
CA LYS A 145 16.36 -19.81 12.45
C LYS A 145 15.49 -18.56 12.57
N THR A 146 15.47 -17.93 13.74
CA THR A 146 14.69 -16.72 14.02
C THR A 146 15.18 -15.53 13.18
N LYS A 147 16.50 -15.41 12.98
CA LYS A 147 17.08 -14.39 12.10
C LYS A 147 16.59 -14.57 10.66
N ILE A 148 16.62 -15.79 10.14
CA ILE A 148 16.19 -16.08 8.77
C ILE A 148 14.71 -15.69 8.56
N MET A 149 13.84 -15.99 9.52
CA MET A 149 12.43 -15.58 9.44
C MET A 149 12.25 -14.06 9.50
N LEU A 150 12.93 -13.38 10.42
CA LEU A 150 12.88 -11.92 10.52
C LEU A 150 13.41 -11.24 9.26
N GLU A 151 14.49 -11.76 8.66
CA GLU A 151 15.04 -11.23 7.41
C GLU A 151 14.14 -11.45 6.19
N LEU A 152 13.33 -12.51 6.20
CA LEU A 152 12.36 -12.82 5.14
C LEU A 152 11.11 -11.95 5.23
N ILE A 153 10.88 -11.34 6.39
CA ILE A 153 9.76 -10.47 6.65
C ILE A 153 10.20 -8.99 6.55
N ASP A 154 11.50 -8.70 6.65
CA ASP A 154 12.05 -7.35 6.61
C ASP A 154 11.82 -6.59 5.29
N TYR A 155 10.87 -5.66 5.31
CA TYR A 155 10.50 -4.79 4.17
C TYR A 155 11.63 -3.86 3.69
N ARG A 156 12.74 -3.74 4.42
CA ARG A 156 13.92 -3.01 3.94
C ARG A 156 14.65 -3.78 2.84
N LYS A 157 14.51 -5.11 2.79
CA LYS A 157 15.18 -6.02 1.85
C LYS A 157 14.35 -6.37 0.62
N HIS A 158 13.02 -6.31 0.70
CA HIS A 158 12.11 -6.55 -0.42
C HIS A 158 10.82 -5.74 -0.26
N PRO A 159 10.15 -5.38 -1.37
CA PRO A 159 8.87 -4.64 -1.32
C PRO A 159 7.66 -5.55 -1.05
N PHE A 160 7.84 -6.87 -1.10
CA PHE A 160 6.76 -7.85 -0.98
C PHE A 160 6.35 -8.03 0.48
N ASN A 161 5.22 -7.45 0.86
CA ASN A 161 4.66 -7.51 2.20
C ASN A 161 3.40 -8.41 2.25
N ILE A 162 2.87 -8.67 3.45
CA ILE A 162 1.73 -9.59 3.64
C ILE A 162 0.47 -9.02 2.94
N SER A 163 0.27 -7.72 3.05
CA SER A 163 -0.80 -6.95 2.41
C SER A 163 -0.72 -7.08 0.91
N PHE A 164 0.48 -7.03 0.32
CA PHE A 164 0.70 -7.17 -1.11
C PHE A 164 0.21 -8.53 -1.60
N PHE A 165 0.63 -9.62 -0.95
CA PHE A 165 0.20 -10.97 -1.34
C PHE A 165 -1.30 -11.18 -1.12
N LEU A 166 -1.82 -10.77 0.04
CA LEU A 166 -3.23 -10.94 0.35
C LEU A 166 -4.12 -10.10 -0.59
N TYR A 167 -3.70 -8.87 -0.90
CA TYR A 167 -4.39 -8.00 -1.84
C TYR A 167 -4.43 -8.64 -3.24
N ILE A 168 -3.31 -9.16 -3.75
CA ILE A 168 -3.28 -9.87 -5.04
C ILE A 168 -4.22 -11.08 -5.02
N LEU A 169 -4.22 -11.87 -3.95
CA LEU A 169 -5.11 -13.03 -3.82
C LEU A 169 -6.58 -12.61 -3.91
N VAL A 170 -6.98 -11.56 -3.19
CA VAL A 170 -8.33 -11.02 -3.24
C VAL A 170 -8.69 -10.56 -4.65
N ILE A 171 -7.84 -9.77 -5.31
CA ILE A 171 -8.09 -9.29 -6.68
C ILE A 171 -8.22 -10.45 -7.67
N VAL A 172 -7.31 -11.41 -7.62
CA VAL A 172 -7.34 -12.57 -8.50
C VAL A 172 -8.61 -13.40 -8.24
N SER A 173 -9.03 -13.57 -6.98
CA SER A 173 -10.29 -14.24 -6.66
C SER A 173 -11.49 -13.54 -7.30
N PHE A 174 -11.57 -12.21 -7.24
CA PHE A 174 -12.65 -11.44 -7.90
C PHE A 174 -12.63 -11.57 -9.43
N ILE A 175 -11.45 -11.52 -10.05
CA ILE A 175 -11.30 -11.69 -11.51
C ILE A 175 -11.75 -13.09 -11.94
N LEU A 176 -11.26 -14.13 -11.25
CA LEU A 176 -11.57 -15.52 -11.56
C LEU A 176 -13.04 -15.84 -11.31
N SER A 177 -13.59 -15.36 -10.21
CA SER A 177 -15.01 -15.49 -9.89
C SER A 177 -15.88 -14.92 -11.02
N LYS A 178 -15.59 -13.71 -11.51
CA LYS A 178 -16.32 -13.15 -12.66
C LYS A 178 -16.14 -13.93 -13.94
N GLN A 179 -14.92 -14.41 -14.21
CA GLN A 179 -14.64 -15.15 -15.44
C GLN A 179 -15.38 -16.50 -15.50
N TRP A 180 -15.60 -17.13 -14.34
CA TRP A 180 -16.29 -18.42 -14.23
C TRP A 180 -17.73 -18.32 -13.73
N ASP A 181 -18.27 -17.11 -13.63
CA ASP A 181 -19.62 -16.84 -13.12
C ASP A 181 -19.91 -17.48 -11.74
N ILE A 182 -18.87 -17.51 -10.89
CA ILE A 182 -18.97 -18.01 -9.52
C ILE A 182 -19.47 -16.86 -8.63
N PRO A 183 -20.60 -16.99 -7.92
CA PRO A 183 -21.11 -15.94 -7.06
C PRO A 183 -20.15 -15.70 -5.87
N PHE A 184 -19.52 -14.53 -5.83
CA PHE A 184 -18.60 -14.13 -4.77
C PHE A 184 -19.20 -12.99 -3.98
N TYR A 185 -19.80 -13.31 -2.84
CA TYR A 185 -20.49 -12.32 -2.01
C TYR A 185 -19.48 -11.35 -1.37
N MET A 186 -19.60 -10.07 -1.69
CA MET A 186 -18.75 -9.00 -1.16
C MET A 186 -18.99 -8.72 0.34
N GLU A 187 -20.12 -9.22 0.85
CA GLU A 187 -20.55 -9.13 2.25
C GLU A 187 -21.03 -10.50 2.75
N THR A 188 -20.47 -11.00 3.84
CA THR A 188 -20.97 -12.17 4.55
C THR A 188 -22.13 -11.74 5.47
N SER A 189 -23.35 -11.87 4.97
CA SER A 189 -24.56 -11.33 5.61
C SER A 189 -24.94 -12.06 6.91
N GLY A 190 -25.06 -11.29 7.99
CA GLY A 190 -25.83 -11.63 9.18
C GLY A 190 -26.40 -10.37 9.84
N ASN A 191 -25.64 -9.27 9.84
CA ASN A 191 -26.12 -7.93 10.19
C ASN A 191 -25.18 -6.85 9.61
N PRO A 192 -25.62 -5.95 8.71
CA PRO A 192 -24.75 -4.99 8.01
C PRO A 192 -24.10 -3.95 8.93
N ARG A 193 -24.50 -3.86 10.21
CA ARG A 193 -23.96 -2.89 11.17
C ARG A 193 -22.59 -3.26 11.76
N TYR A 194 -22.14 -4.51 11.62
CA TYR A 194 -20.94 -5.00 12.33
C TYR A 194 -19.96 -5.81 11.46
N VAL A 195 -20.19 -5.88 10.14
CA VAL A 195 -19.35 -6.70 9.24
C VAL A 195 -18.38 -5.80 8.50
N THR A 196 -17.09 -6.03 8.69
CA THR A 196 -16.04 -5.50 7.82
C THR A 196 -16.22 -6.07 6.42
N SER A 197 -16.50 -5.21 5.44
CA SER A 197 -16.66 -5.65 4.05
C SER A 197 -15.29 -5.85 3.38
N LEU A 198 -15.24 -6.78 2.43
CA LEU A 198 -14.05 -7.07 1.63
C LEU A 198 -13.53 -5.82 0.86
N PRO A 199 -14.39 -4.97 0.28
CA PRO A 199 -13.97 -3.72 -0.36
C PRO A 199 -13.33 -2.70 0.60
N THR A 200 -13.90 -2.49 1.78
CA THR A 200 -13.31 -1.57 2.76
C THR A 200 -11.94 -2.08 3.22
N SER A 201 -11.85 -3.39 3.39
CA SER A 201 -10.63 -4.08 3.79
C SER A 201 -9.55 -4.02 2.71
N SER A 202 -9.91 -4.12 1.43
CA SER A 202 -8.95 -4.04 0.33
C SER A 202 -8.35 -2.65 0.17
N VAL A 203 -9.14 -1.60 0.41
CA VAL A 203 -8.65 -0.21 0.44
C VAL A 203 -7.58 -0.07 1.52
N LEU A 204 -7.84 -0.56 2.73
CA LEU A 204 -6.86 -0.53 3.83
C LEU A 204 -5.58 -1.33 3.50
N MET A 205 -5.73 -2.54 2.93
CA MET A 205 -4.58 -3.34 2.47
C MET A 205 -3.77 -2.63 1.39
N SER A 206 -4.43 -1.93 0.47
CA SER A 206 -3.75 -1.16 -0.57
C SER A 206 -2.93 0.00 0.02
N CYS A 207 -3.43 0.67 1.06
CA CYS A 207 -2.69 1.68 1.81
C CYS A 207 -1.44 1.07 2.47
N LEU A 208 -1.62 -0.05 3.19
CA LEU A 208 -0.52 -0.74 3.88
C LEU A 208 0.53 -1.22 2.88
N MET A 209 0.11 -1.79 1.75
CA MET A 209 0.99 -2.19 0.66
C MET A 209 1.85 -1.03 0.16
N VAL A 210 1.24 0.15 -0.08
CA VAL A 210 1.96 1.36 -0.52
C VAL A 210 2.94 1.84 0.54
N VAL A 211 2.52 1.90 1.81
CA VAL A 211 3.36 2.36 2.94
C VAL A 211 4.52 1.39 3.20
N SER A 212 4.25 0.09 3.26
CA SER A 212 5.26 -0.95 3.48
C SER A 212 6.27 -0.99 2.32
N ALA A 213 5.84 -0.78 1.08
CA ALA A 213 6.80 -0.70 -0.02
C ALA A 213 7.59 0.60 -0.08
N PHE A 214 7.06 1.69 0.49
CA PHE A 214 7.82 2.93 0.64
C PHE A 214 9.05 2.76 1.55
N ILE A 215 8.97 1.86 2.55
CA ILE A 215 10.14 1.44 3.35
C ILE A 215 11.23 0.92 2.43
N TYR A 216 10.90 -0.01 1.53
CA TYR A 216 11.86 -0.55 0.56
C TYR A 216 12.42 0.55 -0.36
N ILE A 217 11.59 1.48 -0.82
CA ILE A 217 12.04 2.56 -1.71
C ILE A 217 13.08 3.44 -1.01
N ILE A 218 12.82 3.86 0.23
CA ILE A 218 13.71 4.77 0.96
C ILE A 218 14.97 4.09 1.49
N THR A 219 14.97 2.76 1.67
CA THR A 219 16.17 1.99 2.06
C THR A 219 17.07 1.70 0.87
N GLN A 220 16.55 1.66 -0.36
CA GLN A 220 17.32 1.34 -1.55
C GLN A 220 17.88 2.57 -2.28
N GLY A 221 17.37 3.77 -2.02
CA GLY A 221 17.92 4.99 -2.61
C GLY A 221 17.20 6.28 -2.23
N ASP A 222 17.63 7.38 -2.85
CA ASP A 222 17.06 8.70 -2.64
C ASP A 222 15.73 8.88 -3.40
N PHE A 223 14.71 9.39 -2.72
CA PHE A 223 13.36 9.56 -3.24
C PHE A 223 12.76 10.92 -2.82
N PHE A 224 12.24 11.71 -3.77
CA PHE A 224 11.75 13.08 -3.53
C PHE A 224 12.69 13.99 -2.71
N GLY A 225 14.00 13.80 -2.86
CA GLY A 225 15.02 14.55 -2.12
C GLY A 225 15.17 14.14 -0.64
N PHE A 226 14.47 13.10 -0.20
CA PHE A 226 14.83 12.36 1.00
C PHE A 226 15.95 11.40 0.66
N ARG A 227 17.03 11.43 1.45
CA ARG A 227 18.18 10.55 1.22
C ARG A 227 17.92 9.14 1.71
N LYS A 228 18.66 8.17 1.15
CA LYS A 228 18.67 6.79 1.65
C LYS A 228 18.89 6.81 3.17
N ALA A 229 18.01 6.13 3.89
CA ALA A 229 18.17 5.92 5.31
C ALA A 229 17.80 4.50 5.68
N GLU A 230 18.57 3.96 6.62
CA GLU A 230 18.13 2.76 7.31
C GLU A 230 17.07 3.18 8.34
N LEU A 231 15.99 2.41 8.37
CA LEU A 231 14.90 2.61 9.30
C LEU A 231 15.16 1.78 10.55
N SER A 232 14.85 2.36 11.71
CA SER A 232 14.94 1.64 12.98
C SER A 232 14.05 0.41 12.95
N TYR A 233 14.53 -0.66 13.56
CA TYR A 233 13.80 -1.93 13.65
C TYR A 233 12.42 -1.76 14.29
N ASP A 234 12.30 -0.94 15.33
CA ASP A 234 11.03 -0.70 16.02
C ASP A 234 9.95 -0.16 15.09
N LYS A 235 10.31 0.75 14.16
CA LYS A 235 9.36 1.30 13.19
C LYS A 235 8.91 0.22 12.21
N VAL A 236 9.84 -0.60 11.72
CA VAL A 236 9.54 -1.70 10.81
C VAL A 236 8.63 -2.71 11.51
N MET A 237 8.96 -3.12 12.74
CA MET A 237 8.15 -4.04 13.54
C MET A 237 6.76 -3.50 13.87
N PHE A 238 6.62 -2.19 14.14
CA PHE A 238 5.32 -1.57 14.33
C PHE A 238 4.45 -1.67 13.07
N ILE A 239 5.02 -1.40 11.90
CA ILE A 239 4.30 -1.51 10.62
C ILE A 239 3.88 -2.96 10.38
N HIS A 240 4.75 -3.93 10.66
CA HIS A 240 4.40 -5.36 10.60
C HIS A 240 3.26 -5.72 11.54
N PHE A 241 3.26 -5.20 12.77
CA PHE A 241 2.20 -5.47 13.73
C PHE A 241 0.86 -4.92 13.25
N VAL A 242 0.84 -3.67 12.75
CA VAL A 242 -0.35 -3.07 12.13
C VAL A 242 -0.81 -3.89 10.93
N GLU A 243 0.11 -4.34 10.11
CA GLU A 243 -0.16 -5.15 8.93
C GLU A 243 -0.77 -6.52 9.30
N ILE A 244 -0.25 -7.22 10.29
CA ILE A 244 -0.84 -8.47 10.79
C ILE A 244 -2.24 -8.22 11.36
N TYR A 245 -2.41 -7.15 12.15
CA TYR A 245 -3.69 -6.80 12.75
C TYR A 245 -4.76 -6.50 11.68
N CYS A 246 -4.38 -5.82 10.61
CA CYS A 246 -5.28 -5.49 9.51
C CYS A 246 -5.50 -6.66 8.55
N CYS A 247 -4.45 -7.38 8.13
CA CYS A 247 -4.54 -8.46 7.16
C CYS A 247 -5.12 -9.75 7.74
N GLY A 248 -4.96 -10.02 9.04
CA GLY A 248 -5.46 -11.24 9.68
C GLY A 248 -6.98 -11.44 9.52
N PRO A 249 -7.81 -10.46 9.93
CA PRO A 249 -9.26 -10.51 9.72
C PRO A 249 -9.64 -10.65 8.23
N VAL A 250 -8.90 -9.98 7.35
CA VAL A 250 -9.19 -10.00 5.91
C VAL A 250 -8.89 -11.36 5.29
N LEU A 251 -7.81 -12.01 5.72
CA LEU A 251 -7.50 -13.38 5.30
C LEU A 251 -8.62 -14.35 5.71
N LEU A 252 -9.15 -14.22 6.92
CA LEU A 252 -10.28 -15.03 7.38
C LEU A 252 -11.53 -14.78 6.55
N ILE A 253 -11.90 -13.50 6.34
CA ILE A 253 -13.06 -13.13 5.52
C ILE A 253 -12.90 -13.68 4.10
N TRP A 254 -11.75 -13.48 3.48
CA TRP A 254 -11.45 -14.01 2.14
C TRP A 254 -11.58 -15.53 2.10
N LEU A 255 -11.01 -16.26 3.07
CA LEU A 255 -11.06 -17.72 3.12
C LEU A 255 -12.51 -18.24 3.24
N PHE A 256 -13.30 -17.65 4.13
CA PHE A 256 -14.73 -17.98 4.24
C PHE A 256 -15.49 -17.68 2.95
N THR A 257 -15.21 -16.55 2.32
CA THR A 257 -15.87 -16.13 1.08
C THR A 257 -15.55 -17.08 -0.07
N VAL A 258 -14.28 -17.47 -0.23
CA VAL A 258 -13.83 -18.45 -1.24
C VAL A 258 -14.45 -19.81 -0.99
N ILE A 259 -14.43 -20.32 0.24
CA ILE A 259 -15.01 -21.63 0.56
C ILE A 259 -16.52 -21.63 0.27
N ASN A 260 -17.23 -20.57 0.69
CA ASN A 260 -18.67 -20.47 0.44
C ASN A 260 -18.97 -20.36 -1.07
N ALA A 261 -18.21 -19.56 -1.81
CA ALA A 261 -18.37 -19.42 -3.26
C ALA A 261 -18.14 -20.75 -3.99
N LEU A 262 -17.12 -21.51 -3.60
CA LEU A 262 -16.86 -22.84 -4.16
C LEU A 262 -17.94 -23.84 -3.77
N TYR A 263 -18.41 -23.80 -2.53
CA TYR A 263 -19.51 -24.67 -2.07
C TYR A 263 -20.78 -24.43 -2.90
N VAL A 264 -21.23 -23.18 -3.00
CA VAL A 264 -22.45 -22.81 -3.75
C VAL A 264 -22.36 -23.12 -5.24
N HIS A 265 -21.16 -23.07 -5.83
CA HIS A 265 -20.99 -23.34 -7.25
C HIS A 265 -20.96 -24.84 -7.58
N PHE A 266 -20.38 -25.67 -6.71
CA PHE A 266 -20.17 -27.09 -6.97
C PHE A 266 -21.19 -28.02 -6.28
N TRP A 267 -21.93 -27.54 -5.29
CA TRP A 267 -22.92 -28.30 -4.51
C TRP A 267 -24.26 -27.60 -4.46
#